data_AF-A0A7J6MSZ4-F1
#
_entry.id   AF-A0A7J6MSZ4-F1
#
_cell.length_a   1.000
_cell.length_b   1.000
_cell.length_c   1.000
_cell.angle_alpha   90.00
_cell.angle_beta   90.00
_cell.angle_gamma   90.00
#
_symmetry.space_group_name_H-M   'P 1'
#
loop_
_entity.id
_entity.type
_entity.pdbx_description
1 polymer ?
#
loop_
_entity_poly.entity_id
_entity_poly.type
_entity_poly.pdbx_seq_one_letter_code
_entity_poly.pdbx_strand_id
1 'polypeptide(L)'
;MSTTEAVKRPSTEESTEATSPKKQKTSTGGPAVADVKRQVEYYFSDNNLRHDAFFHRKISEDPEGWLPADLVLSCNKMKQMHCTADDIEKALAEGSNLEMKKDENGKLSIRRTTPLPALSAPKKGARQSQMKNVTVHDGGVIVAVRDIPEEVEWPNIKKSLEEIVKEKAKDPEGNVVTFATSVDKNKHSCYVLFKPFDDDVQFFTDLKFKASPFADKAKEGEKDSEKEGESSSTKPEFELKTEPVYGIELKDALKRLPAHVLRKRESRAKDRKRSRDKPIMLGTQRYNNIHTANNRVRDVLRSRKAGQELKQGTPDYELVEAVLKFHPNAERKLAGMKGIKVDVSPYGDTHCFFVLKEDAEPEDISIVKCFTNMQVNPPYVEKEATSPNNEEKSA
;
A
#
# COMPACT_ATOMS: atom_id res chain seq x y z
N MET A 1 79.91 -27.03 -1.47
CA MET A 1 79.97 -26.32 -2.77
C MET A 1 78.56 -25.91 -3.15
N SER A 2 78.43 -24.71 -3.70
CA SER A 2 77.24 -24.17 -4.39
C SER A 2 76.10 -23.67 -3.47
N THR A 3 76.04 -22.35 -3.17
CA THR A 3 75.39 -21.25 -3.94
C THR A 3 73.86 -21.38 -3.95
N THR A 4 73.14 -20.59 -3.12
CA THR A 4 72.41 -19.33 -3.49
C THR A 4 71.37 -19.59 -4.61
N GLU A 5 70.09 -19.23 -4.52
CA GLU A 5 69.58 -17.91 -4.15
C GLU A 5 68.05 -17.96 -3.92
N ALA A 6 67.56 -17.00 -3.12
CA ALA A 6 66.20 -16.85 -2.64
C ALA A 6 65.35 -15.93 -3.53
N VAL A 7 64.04 -16.18 -3.70
CA VAL A 7 63.02 -15.11 -3.83
C VAL A 7 61.65 -15.55 -3.24
N LYS A 8 61.32 -14.97 -2.08
CA LYS A 8 60.11 -14.20 -1.69
C LYS A 8 58.67 -14.71 -2.03
N ARG A 9 57.90 -15.02 -0.96
CA ARG A 9 56.41 -14.97 -0.79
C ARG A 9 55.83 -13.53 -1.01
N PRO A 10 54.51 -13.20 -0.94
CA PRO A 10 53.27 -13.98 -0.65
C PRO A 10 52.03 -13.65 -1.54
N SER A 11 50.90 -14.30 -1.19
CA SER A 11 49.45 -14.07 -1.47
C SER A 11 48.96 -12.72 -2.02
N THR A 12 47.87 -12.71 -2.81
CA THR A 12 46.46 -12.32 -2.43
C THR A 12 45.52 -12.38 -3.66
N GLU A 13 44.25 -12.73 -3.40
CA GLU A 13 42.96 -12.62 -4.13
C GLU A 13 42.84 -12.00 -5.55
N GLU A 14 41.99 -12.61 -6.40
CA GLU A 14 40.90 -12.03 -7.24
C GLU A 14 40.37 -13.13 -8.20
N SER A 15 39.13 -13.63 -8.12
CA SER A 15 37.86 -13.00 -8.49
C SER A 15 37.90 -12.23 -9.83
N THR A 16 37.75 -12.96 -10.94
CA THR A 16 37.34 -12.40 -12.24
C THR A 16 36.22 -13.30 -12.80
N GLU A 17 34.97 -12.85 -12.70
CA GLU A 17 34.27 -11.98 -13.66
C GLU A 17 33.56 -12.82 -14.76
N ALA A 18 32.37 -13.30 -14.40
CA ALA A 18 31.43 -13.90 -15.33
C ALA A 18 30.69 -12.80 -16.11
N THR A 19 31.13 -12.54 -17.34
CA THR A 19 30.40 -11.69 -18.28
C THR A 19 29.35 -12.52 -19.02
N SER A 20 28.07 -12.27 -18.75
CA SER A 20 26.96 -12.75 -19.57
C SER A 20 26.37 -11.59 -20.39
N PRO A 21 26.45 -11.58 -21.73
CA PRO A 21 25.67 -10.68 -22.54
C PRO A 21 24.27 -11.26 -22.85
N LYS A 22 23.24 -10.50 -22.46
CA LYS A 22 21.87 -10.59 -22.99
C LYS A 22 21.88 -10.42 -24.51
N LYS A 23 21.16 -11.29 -25.23
CA LYS A 23 20.53 -10.89 -26.51
C LYS A 23 19.21 -11.61 -26.74
N GLN A 24 18.40 -10.92 -27.53
CA GLN A 24 16.94 -10.94 -27.60
C GLN A 24 16.35 -12.16 -28.30
N LYS A 25 15.05 -12.34 -28.01
CA LYS A 25 14.07 -13.19 -28.67
C LYS A 25 14.19 -13.23 -30.20
N THR A 26 14.16 -14.44 -30.74
CA THR A 26 13.50 -14.73 -32.02
C THR A 26 12.52 -15.88 -31.80
N SER A 27 11.32 -15.72 -32.34
CA SER A 27 10.16 -16.58 -32.19
C SER A 27 10.07 -17.53 -33.37
N THR A 28 10.34 -18.83 -33.16
CA THR A 28 9.62 -20.00 -33.73
C THR A 28 10.37 -21.28 -33.35
N GLY A 29 9.64 -22.28 -32.81
CA GLY A 29 10.08 -23.68 -32.76
C GLY A 29 10.51 -24.20 -31.38
N GLY A 30 9.53 -24.63 -30.56
CA GLY A 30 9.74 -25.47 -29.38
C GLY A 30 10.50 -24.81 -28.20
N PRO A 31 10.34 -25.33 -26.98
CA PRO A 31 11.23 -24.95 -25.89
C PRO A 31 12.65 -25.45 -26.19
N ALA A 32 13.65 -24.61 -25.98
CA ALA A 32 15.05 -25.06 -26.04
C ALA A 32 15.25 -26.16 -24.97
N VAL A 33 15.73 -27.33 -25.39
CA VAL A 33 15.95 -28.50 -24.53
C VAL A 33 16.79 -28.14 -23.29
N ALA A 34 17.76 -27.22 -23.44
CA ALA A 34 18.57 -26.69 -22.35
C ALA A 34 17.78 -25.87 -21.31
N ASP A 35 16.78 -25.10 -21.73
CA ASP A 35 15.91 -24.33 -20.82
C ASP A 35 14.97 -25.26 -20.05
N VAL A 36 14.48 -26.32 -20.70
CA VAL A 36 13.69 -27.39 -20.06
C VAL A 36 14.53 -28.08 -19.00
N LYS A 37 15.76 -28.50 -19.35
CA LYS A 37 16.70 -29.14 -18.42
C LYS A 37 16.92 -28.28 -17.17
N ARG A 38 17.31 -27.01 -17.35
CA ARG A 38 17.55 -26.07 -16.25
C ARG A 38 16.32 -25.88 -15.37
N GLN A 39 15.13 -25.84 -15.97
CA GLN A 39 13.89 -25.63 -15.21
C GLN A 39 13.52 -26.87 -14.37
N VAL A 40 13.69 -28.08 -14.93
CA VAL A 40 13.45 -29.33 -14.20
C VAL A 40 14.49 -29.49 -13.08
N GLU A 41 15.76 -29.27 -13.36
CA GLU A 41 16.83 -29.29 -12.35
C GLU A 41 16.59 -28.28 -11.22
N TYR A 42 16.06 -27.09 -11.55
CA TYR A 42 15.70 -26.10 -10.55
C TYR A 42 14.59 -26.61 -9.61
N TYR A 43 13.54 -27.26 -10.14
CA TYR A 43 12.46 -27.78 -9.30
C TYR A 43 12.94 -28.81 -8.28
N PHE A 44 13.89 -29.66 -8.68
CA PHE A 44 14.51 -30.67 -7.81
C PHE A 44 15.77 -30.17 -7.07
N SER A 45 16.15 -28.90 -7.23
CA SER A 45 17.31 -28.33 -6.54
C SER A 45 17.07 -28.15 -5.04
N ASP A 46 18.15 -28.18 -4.27
CA ASP A 46 18.08 -27.92 -2.82
C ASP A 46 17.48 -26.57 -2.49
N ASN A 47 17.80 -25.55 -3.29
CA ASN A 47 17.33 -24.20 -3.06
C ASN A 47 15.80 -24.08 -3.24
N ASN A 48 15.23 -24.80 -4.21
CA ASN A 48 13.78 -24.83 -4.40
C ASN A 48 13.10 -25.69 -3.32
N LEU A 49 13.56 -26.93 -3.11
CA LEU A 49 12.93 -27.89 -2.18
C LEU A 49 12.98 -27.44 -0.72
N ARG A 50 13.93 -26.58 -0.33
CA ARG A 50 13.94 -25.94 0.99
C ARG A 50 12.75 -25.01 1.24
N HIS A 51 12.16 -24.46 0.18
CA HIS A 51 11.08 -23.46 0.26
C HIS A 51 9.76 -23.94 -0.34
N ASP A 52 9.82 -24.92 -1.23
CA ASP A 52 8.67 -25.47 -1.94
C ASP A 52 8.09 -26.67 -1.19
N ALA A 53 7.13 -26.39 -0.32
CA ALA A 53 6.44 -27.41 0.46
C ALA A 53 5.63 -28.39 -0.41
N PHE A 54 5.24 -28.02 -1.64
CA PHE A 54 4.43 -28.88 -2.50
C PHE A 54 5.28 -30.04 -3.05
N PHE A 55 6.40 -29.72 -3.71
CA PHE A 55 7.31 -30.76 -4.21
C PHE A 55 7.94 -31.56 -3.08
N HIS A 56 8.31 -30.92 -1.97
CA HIS A 56 8.86 -31.61 -0.82
C HIS A 56 7.90 -32.67 -0.24
N ARG A 57 6.61 -32.32 -0.09
CA ARG A 57 5.58 -33.28 0.35
C ARG A 57 5.38 -34.39 -0.66
N LYS A 58 5.27 -34.09 -1.95
CA LYS A 58 5.04 -35.11 -2.98
C LYS A 58 6.19 -36.12 -3.09
N ILE A 59 7.43 -35.66 -2.99
CA ILE A 59 8.58 -36.59 -2.98
C ILE A 59 8.65 -37.39 -1.67
N SER A 60 8.12 -36.85 -0.56
CA SER A 60 8.10 -37.54 0.74
C SER A 60 6.93 -38.52 0.91
N GLU A 61 5.86 -38.37 0.13
CA GLU A 61 4.70 -39.27 0.12
C GLU A 61 5.03 -40.63 -0.52
N ASP A 62 5.92 -40.64 -1.52
CA ASP A 62 6.38 -41.85 -2.19
C ASP A 62 7.63 -42.42 -1.49
N PRO A 63 7.62 -43.68 -1.01
CA PRO A 63 8.75 -44.30 -0.29
C PRO A 63 10.07 -44.34 -1.09
N GLU A 64 9.96 -44.32 -2.41
CA GLU A 64 11.09 -44.34 -3.34
C GLU A 64 11.41 -42.95 -3.93
N GLY A 65 10.63 -41.92 -3.63
CA GLY A 65 10.86 -40.54 -4.07
C GLY A 65 10.64 -40.27 -5.57
N TRP A 66 9.83 -41.09 -6.25
CA TRP A 66 9.48 -40.89 -7.66
C TRP A 66 8.40 -39.83 -7.83
N LEU A 67 8.59 -38.90 -8.76
CA LEU A 67 7.62 -37.88 -9.09
C LEU A 67 7.14 -37.99 -10.55
N PRO A 68 5.84 -38.12 -10.81
CA PRO A 68 5.30 -38.12 -12.18
C PRO A 68 5.64 -36.84 -12.96
N ALA A 69 6.07 -36.99 -14.21
CA ALA A 69 6.35 -35.86 -15.11
C ALA A 69 5.10 -34.99 -15.35
N ASP A 70 3.90 -35.56 -15.25
CA ASP A 70 2.62 -34.81 -15.30
C ASP A 70 2.57 -33.67 -14.29
N LEU A 71 3.11 -33.88 -13.08
CA LEU A 71 3.14 -32.85 -12.04
C LEU A 71 4.09 -31.73 -12.42
N VAL A 72 5.23 -32.05 -13.02
CA VAL A 72 6.19 -31.07 -13.53
C VAL A 72 5.59 -30.28 -14.70
N LEU A 73 4.93 -30.95 -15.64
CA LEU A 73 4.18 -30.33 -16.75
C LEU A 73 3.04 -29.44 -16.26
N SER A 74 2.42 -29.76 -15.11
CA SER A 74 1.35 -28.95 -14.54
C SER A 74 1.82 -27.57 -14.02
N CYS A 75 3.12 -27.38 -13.82
CA CYS A 75 3.69 -26.14 -13.31
C CYS A 75 3.61 -24.99 -14.32
N ASN A 76 3.35 -23.78 -13.84
CA ASN A 76 3.13 -22.60 -14.68
C ASN A 76 4.30 -22.29 -15.62
N LYS A 77 5.54 -22.50 -15.17
CA LYS A 77 6.73 -22.22 -15.99
C LYS A 77 6.90 -23.22 -17.13
N MET A 78 6.55 -24.50 -16.90
CA MET A 78 6.57 -25.55 -17.92
C MET A 78 5.46 -25.35 -18.95
N LYS A 79 4.25 -24.97 -18.50
CA LYS A 79 3.14 -24.58 -19.38
C LYS A 79 3.48 -23.41 -20.29
N GLN A 80 4.16 -22.39 -19.76
CA GLN A 80 4.59 -21.21 -20.54
C GLN A 80 5.64 -21.53 -21.59
N MET A 81 6.43 -22.59 -21.38
CA MET A 81 7.43 -23.06 -22.34
C MET A 81 6.84 -24.06 -23.35
N HIS A 82 5.55 -24.42 -23.22
CA HIS A 82 4.88 -25.43 -24.06
C HIS A 82 5.65 -26.76 -24.12
N CYS A 83 6.25 -27.17 -23.00
CA CYS A 83 6.99 -28.43 -22.92
C CYS A 83 6.07 -29.64 -23.01
N THR A 84 6.54 -30.67 -23.71
CA THR A 84 5.92 -32.01 -23.73
C THR A 84 6.72 -33.00 -22.88
N ALA A 85 6.15 -34.18 -22.62
CA ALA A 85 6.85 -35.24 -21.90
C ALA A 85 8.13 -35.70 -22.62
N ASP A 86 8.10 -35.73 -23.95
CA ASP A 86 9.24 -36.11 -24.80
C ASP A 86 10.38 -35.08 -24.72
N ASP A 87 10.07 -33.80 -24.55
CA ASP A 87 11.07 -32.75 -24.38
C ASP A 87 11.78 -32.87 -23.02
N ILE A 88 11.07 -33.31 -21.99
CA ILE A 88 11.65 -33.59 -20.66
C ILE A 88 12.55 -34.83 -20.74
N GLU A 89 12.12 -35.87 -21.45
CA GLU A 89 12.91 -37.09 -21.67
C GLU A 89 14.25 -36.76 -22.36
N LYS A 90 14.21 -35.98 -23.46
CA LYS A 90 15.42 -35.52 -24.16
C LYS A 90 16.30 -34.63 -23.28
N ALA A 91 15.71 -33.69 -22.56
CA ALA A 91 16.44 -32.74 -21.71
C ALA A 91 17.18 -33.42 -20.56
N LEU A 92 16.61 -34.48 -19.99
CA LEU A 92 17.20 -35.21 -18.89
C LEU A 92 18.17 -36.30 -19.36
N ALA A 93 17.98 -36.85 -20.57
CA ALA A 93 18.91 -37.81 -21.20
C ALA A 93 20.29 -37.19 -21.49
N GLU A 94 20.37 -35.87 -21.72
CA GLU A 94 21.61 -35.11 -21.93
C GLU A 94 22.43 -34.86 -20.64
N GLY A 95 22.41 -35.80 -19.69
CA GLY A 95 23.26 -35.79 -18.48
C GLY A 95 22.75 -34.87 -17.37
N SER A 96 21.54 -35.13 -16.86
CA SER A 96 21.06 -34.51 -15.62
C SER A 96 21.41 -35.36 -14.39
N ASN A 97 21.48 -34.73 -13.21
CA ASN A 97 21.69 -35.42 -11.92
C ASN A 97 20.41 -36.10 -11.38
N LEU A 98 19.39 -36.23 -12.22
CA LEU A 98 18.07 -36.78 -11.90
C LEU A 98 17.88 -38.10 -12.65
N GLU A 99 17.29 -39.08 -11.97
CA GLU A 99 16.96 -40.37 -12.57
C GLU A 99 15.57 -40.31 -13.20
N MET A 100 15.41 -41.01 -14.32
CA MET A 100 14.13 -41.15 -15.00
C MET A 100 13.73 -42.62 -15.10
N LYS A 101 12.44 -42.89 -14.95
CA LYS A 101 11.84 -44.20 -15.20
C LYS A 101 10.63 -44.03 -16.10
N LYS A 102 10.48 -44.92 -17.08
CA LYS A 102 9.30 -45.02 -17.95
C LYS A 102 8.56 -46.28 -17.57
N ASP A 103 7.30 -46.16 -17.16
CA ASP A 103 6.45 -47.32 -16.91
C ASP A 103 5.91 -47.89 -18.24
N GLU A 104 5.39 -49.12 -18.21
CA GLU A 104 4.86 -49.83 -19.39
C GLU A 104 3.74 -49.05 -20.12
N ASN A 105 3.11 -48.09 -19.45
CA ASN A 105 2.09 -47.19 -20.01
C ASN A 105 2.66 -45.89 -20.63
N GLY A 106 3.97 -45.78 -20.79
CA GLY A 106 4.62 -44.60 -21.39
C GLY A 106 4.70 -43.38 -20.47
N LYS A 107 4.40 -43.54 -19.18
CA LYS A 107 4.44 -42.45 -18.20
C LYS A 107 5.86 -42.25 -17.67
N LEU A 108 6.37 -41.02 -17.79
CA LEU A 108 7.69 -40.64 -17.31
C LEU A 108 7.63 -40.22 -15.83
N SER A 109 8.50 -40.78 -15.01
CA SER A 109 8.68 -40.42 -13.60
C SER A 109 10.13 -40.02 -13.35
N ILE A 110 10.33 -38.98 -12.53
CA ILE A 110 11.64 -38.36 -12.28
C ILE A 110 11.93 -38.44 -10.78
N ARG A 111 13.13 -38.86 -10.43
CA ARG A 111 13.60 -38.97 -9.05
C ARG A 111 14.91 -38.23 -8.85
N ARG A 112 15.07 -37.70 -7.64
CA ARG A 112 16.31 -37.10 -7.17
C ARG A 112 17.23 -38.16 -6.56
N THR A 113 18.50 -38.17 -6.96
CA THR A 113 19.55 -39.07 -6.42
C THR A 113 20.08 -38.65 -5.06
N THR A 114 19.97 -37.36 -4.72
CA THR A 114 20.43 -36.77 -3.46
C THR A 114 19.30 -36.64 -2.44
N PRO A 115 19.60 -36.80 -1.13
CA PRO A 115 18.58 -36.78 -0.08
C PRO A 115 17.87 -35.43 0.02
N LEU A 116 16.61 -35.45 0.48
CA LEU A 116 15.78 -34.25 0.60
C LEU A 116 16.36 -33.26 1.64
N PRO A 117 16.44 -31.96 1.31
CA PRO A 117 16.85 -30.95 2.25
C PRO A 117 15.73 -30.66 3.25
N ALA A 118 16.08 -30.34 4.50
CA ALA A 118 15.09 -29.95 5.50
C ALA A 118 14.30 -28.71 5.04
N LEU A 119 12.97 -28.74 5.18
CA LEU A 119 12.11 -27.59 4.92
C LEU A 119 12.52 -26.42 5.79
N SER A 120 12.92 -25.32 5.16
CA SER A 120 13.13 -24.06 5.87
C SER A 120 11.76 -23.52 6.26
N ALA A 121 11.55 -23.28 7.56
CA ALA A 121 10.40 -22.52 8.01
C ALA A 121 10.29 -21.25 7.16
N PRO A 122 9.11 -20.90 6.64
CA PRO A 122 8.97 -19.76 5.75
C PRO A 122 9.59 -18.56 6.45
N LYS A 123 10.70 -18.04 5.90
CA LYS A 123 11.19 -16.73 6.32
C LYS A 123 9.97 -15.83 6.20
N LYS A 124 9.54 -15.21 7.29
CA LYS A 124 8.66 -14.04 7.26
C LYS A 124 9.40 -12.86 6.61
N GLY A 125 10.05 -13.09 5.46
CA GLY A 125 10.45 -12.03 4.56
C GLY A 125 9.15 -11.41 4.08
N ALA A 126 9.10 -10.07 4.08
CA ALA A 126 7.98 -9.25 3.69
C ALA A 126 7.18 -9.94 2.58
N ARG A 127 6.07 -10.59 2.95
CA ARG A 127 5.10 -11.13 2.02
C ARG A 127 4.72 -9.91 1.21
N GLN A 128 5.21 -9.81 -0.03
CA GLN A 128 4.91 -8.71 -0.93
C GLN A 128 3.39 -8.60 -0.89
N SER A 129 2.90 -7.57 -0.19
CA SER A 129 1.51 -7.56 0.22
C SER A 129 0.76 -7.62 -1.09
N GLN A 130 0.00 -8.71 -1.30
CA GLN A 130 -0.86 -8.75 -2.46
C GLN A 130 -1.72 -7.50 -2.29
N MET A 131 -1.56 -6.55 -3.21
CA MET A 131 -2.18 -5.22 -3.22
C MET A 131 -3.68 -5.39 -3.44
N LYS A 132 -4.36 -6.06 -2.51
CA LYS A 132 -5.79 -6.25 -2.49
C LYS A 132 -6.33 -5.03 -1.76
N ASN A 133 -7.01 -4.19 -2.54
CA ASN A 133 -7.69 -2.96 -2.12
C ASN A 133 -6.75 -1.86 -1.63
N VAL A 134 -5.78 -1.46 -2.45
CA VAL A 134 -5.05 -0.21 -2.23
C VAL A 134 -5.98 0.94 -2.60
N THR A 135 -6.48 1.66 -1.60
CA THR A 135 -7.17 2.93 -1.87
C THR A 135 -6.12 4.00 -2.16
N VAL A 136 -6.51 4.97 -2.99
CA VAL A 136 -5.62 6.06 -3.45
C VAL A 136 -5.07 6.85 -2.27
N HIS A 137 -5.89 7.04 -1.24
CA HIS A 137 -5.58 7.79 -0.03
C HIS A 137 -4.75 7.02 1.00
N ASP A 138 -4.84 5.68 1.03
CA ASP A 138 -4.26 4.89 2.11
C ASP A 138 -2.73 4.99 2.14
N GLY A 139 -2.23 5.78 3.08
CA GLY A 139 -0.81 6.00 3.32
C GLY A 139 -0.16 7.08 2.44
N GLY A 140 -0.94 7.74 1.58
CA GLY A 140 -0.49 8.84 0.72
C GLY A 140 -1.08 8.74 -0.70
N VAL A 141 -1.52 9.89 -1.20
CA VAL A 141 -2.11 10.07 -2.55
C VAL A 141 -1.00 10.12 -3.60
N ILE A 142 -1.19 9.34 -4.67
CA ILE A 142 -0.37 9.42 -5.87
C ILE A 142 -1.13 10.25 -6.90
N VAL A 143 -0.45 11.28 -7.37
CA VAL A 143 -0.98 12.28 -8.29
C VAL A 143 -0.16 12.24 -9.57
N ALA A 144 -0.83 12.20 -10.71
CA ALA A 144 -0.22 12.44 -12.00
C ALA A 144 -0.29 13.94 -12.30
N VAL A 145 0.85 14.53 -12.65
CA VAL A 145 0.89 15.84 -13.31
C VAL A 145 0.97 15.56 -14.81
N ARG A 146 0.00 16.08 -15.57
CA ARG A 146 -0.10 15.90 -17.02
C ARG A 146 0.18 17.22 -17.74
N ASP A 147 0.43 17.13 -19.04
CA ASP A 147 0.68 18.27 -19.94
C ASP A 147 1.90 19.12 -19.56
N ILE A 148 2.98 18.47 -19.09
CA ILE A 148 4.22 19.15 -18.71
C ILE A 148 5.03 19.55 -19.95
N PRO A 149 5.26 20.86 -20.21
CA PRO A 149 6.10 21.33 -21.31
C PRO A 149 7.56 20.87 -21.17
N GLU A 150 8.29 20.75 -22.28
CA GLU A 150 9.69 20.27 -22.27
C GLU A 150 10.64 21.23 -21.53
N GLU A 151 10.27 22.50 -21.44
CA GLU A 151 11.02 23.55 -20.76
C GLU A 151 10.88 23.49 -19.24
N VAL A 152 9.83 22.85 -18.72
CA VAL A 152 9.51 22.81 -17.29
C VAL A 152 10.09 21.55 -16.65
N GLU A 153 11.12 21.74 -15.83
CA GLU A 153 11.75 20.64 -15.11
C GLU A 153 11.08 20.35 -13.75
N TRP A 154 11.27 19.11 -13.26
CA TRP A 154 10.75 18.65 -11.97
C TRP A 154 11.00 19.60 -10.79
N PRO A 155 12.17 20.24 -10.60
CA PRO A 155 12.38 21.11 -9.44
C PRO A 155 11.43 22.31 -9.38
N ASN A 156 11.00 22.85 -10.53
CA ASN A 156 10.02 23.94 -10.59
C ASN A 156 8.62 23.45 -10.20
N ILE A 157 8.22 22.31 -10.74
CA ILE A 157 6.95 21.64 -10.41
C ILE A 157 6.90 21.32 -8.91
N LYS A 158 8.00 20.77 -8.38
CA LYS A 158 8.16 20.44 -6.97
C LYS A 158 7.97 21.67 -6.09
N LYS A 159 8.64 22.79 -6.42
CA LYS A 159 8.55 24.02 -5.63
C LYS A 159 7.13 24.57 -5.61
N SER A 160 6.47 24.68 -6.76
CA SER A 160 5.08 25.14 -6.84
C SER A 160 4.13 24.23 -6.05
N LEU A 161 4.28 22.90 -6.17
CA LEU A 161 3.44 21.95 -5.43
C LEU A 161 3.71 21.98 -3.92
N GLU A 162 4.97 22.12 -3.48
CA GLU A 162 5.31 22.22 -2.05
C GLU A 162 4.73 23.50 -1.42
N GLU A 163 4.79 24.64 -2.10
CA GLU A 163 4.22 25.91 -1.60
C GLU A 163 2.69 25.80 -1.44
N ILE A 164 1.99 25.31 -2.46
CA ILE A 164 0.53 25.19 -2.46
C ILE A 164 0.05 24.15 -1.41
N VAL A 165 0.75 23.03 -1.30
CA VAL A 165 0.36 21.96 -0.38
C VAL A 165 0.72 22.29 1.07
N LYS A 166 1.79 23.06 1.33
CA LYS A 166 2.18 23.49 2.68
C LYS A 166 1.09 24.33 3.36
N GLU A 167 0.39 25.18 2.61
CA GLU A 167 -0.71 25.99 3.13
C GLU A 167 -1.91 25.14 3.60
N LYS A 168 -2.20 24.05 2.87
CA LYS A 168 -3.38 23.21 3.11
C LYS A 168 -3.14 22.05 4.08
N ALA A 169 -1.97 21.41 4.05
CA ALA A 169 -1.73 20.18 4.78
C ALA A 169 -1.55 20.35 6.31
N LYS A 170 -1.34 21.59 6.80
CA LYS A 170 -1.03 21.91 8.21
C LYS A 170 0.00 20.94 8.84
N ASP A 171 0.96 20.46 8.04
CA ASP A 171 1.89 19.41 8.45
C ASP A 171 3.08 20.05 9.20
N PRO A 172 3.37 19.63 10.45
CA PRO A 172 4.43 20.22 11.26
C PRO A 172 5.85 19.90 10.74
N GLU A 173 6.02 18.88 9.89
CA GLU A 173 7.34 18.48 9.35
C GLU A 173 7.71 19.21 8.05
N GLY A 174 6.82 20.01 7.47
CA GLY A 174 7.11 20.89 6.33
C GLY A 174 7.43 20.21 4.99
N ASN A 175 7.52 18.87 4.94
CA ASN A 175 7.78 18.13 3.70
C ASN A 175 6.63 17.16 3.39
N VAL A 176 5.72 17.60 2.51
CA VAL A 176 4.51 16.85 2.12
C VAL A 176 4.77 15.91 0.95
N VAL A 177 5.79 16.20 0.12
CA VAL A 177 6.20 15.34 -0.99
C VAL A 177 7.07 14.20 -0.47
N THR A 178 6.59 12.97 -0.58
CA THR A 178 7.32 11.78 -0.13
C THR A 178 8.22 11.21 -1.22
N PHE A 179 7.79 11.29 -2.48
CA PHE A 179 8.55 10.83 -3.64
C PHE A 179 7.99 11.45 -4.92
N ALA A 180 8.81 11.59 -5.95
CA ALA A 180 8.35 11.87 -7.30
C ALA A 180 9.20 11.14 -8.33
N THR A 181 8.57 10.75 -9.43
CA THR A 181 9.28 10.23 -10.60
C THR A 181 9.84 11.39 -11.43
N SER A 182 10.91 11.14 -12.19
CA SER A 182 11.34 12.05 -13.25
C SER A 182 10.21 12.30 -14.26
N VAL A 183 10.24 13.47 -14.90
CA VAL A 183 9.32 13.82 -15.99
C VAL A 183 9.59 12.89 -17.17
N ASP A 184 8.57 12.14 -17.59
CA ASP A 184 8.63 11.30 -18.78
C ASP A 184 8.50 12.20 -20.01
N LYS A 185 9.61 12.43 -20.72
CA LYS A 185 9.67 13.31 -21.90
C LYS A 185 8.72 12.87 -23.02
N ASN A 186 8.41 11.58 -23.13
CA ASN A 186 7.53 11.07 -24.17
C ASN A 186 6.04 11.21 -23.81
N LYS A 187 5.73 11.20 -22.52
CA LYS A 187 4.35 11.24 -22.01
C LYS A 187 3.99 12.57 -21.37
N HIS A 188 4.92 13.53 -21.36
CA HIS A 188 4.78 14.85 -20.74
C HIS A 188 4.12 14.78 -19.35
N SER A 189 4.52 13.78 -18.55
CA SER A 189 3.87 13.51 -17.26
C SER A 189 4.84 12.99 -16.20
N CYS A 190 4.51 13.26 -14.95
CA CYS A 190 5.22 12.72 -13.78
C CYS A 190 4.24 12.26 -12.70
N TYR A 191 4.67 11.31 -11.86
CA TYR A 191 3.92 10.85 -10.71
C TYR A 191 4.56 11.40 -9.43
N VAL A 192 3.72 11.96 -8.56
CA VAL A 192 4.13 12.53 -7.27
C VAL A 192 3.34 11.85 -6.17
N LEU A 193 4.04 11.37 -5.15
CA LEU A 193 3.46 10.80 -3.93
C LEU A 193 3.48 11.86 -2.83
N PHE A 194 2.29 12.22 -2.35
CA PHE A 194 2.12 13.12 -1.22
C PHE A 194 1.78 12.36 0.06
N LYS A 195 2.12 12.96 1.21
CA LYS A 195 1.58 12.50 2.50
C LYS A 195 0.05 12.67 2.50
N PRO A 196 -0.70 11.77 3.14
CA PRO A 196 -2.15 11.87 3.20
C PRO A 196 -2.56 13.01 4.14
N PHE A 197 -3.51 13.82 3.71
CA PHE A 197 -4.18 14.86 4.50
C PHE A 197 -5.70 14.82 4.23
N ASP A 198 -6.47 15.59 4.98
CA ASP A 198 -7.93 15.57 4.84
C ASP A 198 -8.36 16.23 3.52
N ASP A 199 -9.28 15.60 2.79
CA ASP A 199 -9.76 16.01 1.46
C ASP A 199 -8.69 16.06 0.35
N ASP A 200 -7.57 15.36 0.52
CA ASP A 200 -6.45 15.33 -0.42
C ASP A 200 -6.83 14.94 -1.87
N VAL A 201 -7.70 13.95 -2.09
CA VAL A 201 -8.14 13.61 -3.46
C VAL A 201 -8.96 14.72 -4.12
N GLN A 202 -9.91 15.32 -3.40
CA GLN A 202 -10.71 16.40 -3.98
C GLN A 202 -9.80 17.59 -4.31
N PHE A 203 -8.90 17.93 -3.38
CA PHE A 203 -7.90 18.96 -3.57
C PHE A 203 -7.07 18.73 -4.84
N PHE A 204 -6.48 17.55 -5.01
CA PHE A 204 -5.66 17.26 -6.20
C PHE A 204 -6.48 17.06 -7.48
N THR A 205 -7.79 16.85 -7.40
CA THR A 205 -8.67 16.81 -8.58
C THR A 205 -8.94 18.22 -9.10
N ASP A 206 -9.11 19.18 -8.20
CA ASP A 206 -9.45 20.57 -8.54
C ASP A 206 -8.22 21.46 -8.71
N LEU A 207 -7.04 20.98 -8.31
CA LEU A 207 -5.81 21.76 -8.31
C LEU A 207 -5.30 22.01 -9.74
N LYS A 208 -5.21 23.30 -10.06
CA LYS A 208 -4.45 23.84 -11.19
C LYS A 208 -3.37 24.75 -10.62
N PHE A 209 -2.16 24.65 -11.12
CA PHE A 209 -1.06 25.44 -10.63
C PHE A 209 -0.17 25.90 -11.79
N LYS A 210 0.55 26.99 -11.55
CA LYS A 210 1.46 27.54 -12.54
C LYS A 210 2.89 27.11 -12.25
N ALA A 211 3.62 26.74 -13.30
CA ALA A 211 5.03 26.44 -13.25
C ALA A 211 5.78 27.22 -14.34
N SER A 212 6.88 27.87 -13.96
CA SER A 212 7.77 28.56 -14.89
C SER A 212 9.06 27.75 -15.11
N PRO A 213 9.66 27.77 -16.31
CA PRO A 213 10.97 27.18 -16.56
C PRO A 213 12.10 27.93 -15.82
N PHE A 214 13.25 27.29 -15.64
CA PHE A 214 14.45 27.95 -15.10
C PHE A 214 14.97 29.00 -16.08
N ALA A 215 15.55 30.09 -15.56
CA ALA A 215 15.99 31.26 -16.33
C ALA A 215 16.98 30.93 -17.47
N ASP A 216 17.72 29.83 -17.36
CA ASP A 216 18.77 29.47 -18.33
C ASP A 216 18.23 28.86 -19.64
N LYS A 217 16.99 28.35 -19.65
CA LYS A 217 16.36 27.76 -20.86
C LYS A 217 15.30 28.65 -21.53
N ALA A 218 14.87 29.74 -20.88
CA ALA A 218 13.91 30.69 -21.46
C ALA A 218 14.49 31.53 -22.61
N LYS A 219 15.77 31.36 -22.96
CA LYS A 219 16.49 32.17 -23.97
C LYS A 219 16.60 31.55 -25.37
N GLU A 220 16.12 30.34 -25.62
CA GLU A 220 16.25 29.73 -26.96
C GLU A 220 15.00 29.88 -27.86
N GLY A 221 13.93 30.52 -27.39
CA GLY A 221 12.65 30.59 -28.09
C GLY A 221 12.25 31.91 -28.75
N GLU A 222 13.09 32.95 -28.74
CA GLU A 222 12.70 34.25 -29.32
C GLU A 222 13.91 34.92 -30.00
N LYS A 223 14.06 34.68 -31.30
CA LYS A 223 14.85 35.54 -32.18
C LYS A 223 13.93 36.58 -32.81
N ASP A 224 14.46 37.80 -32.80
CA ASP A 224 14.08 38.99 -33.58
C ASP A 224 12.99 39.90 -32.96
N SER A 225 13.41 40.84 -32.11
CA SER A 225 13.65 42.22 -32.56
C SER A 225 14.07 43.12 -31.40
N GLU A 226 15.18 43.83 -31.59
CA GLU A 226 15.64 44.91 -30.72
C GLU A 226 14.62 46.04 -30.71
N LYS A 227 14.12 46.41 -29.53
CA LYS A 227 13.78 47.80 -29.21
C LYS A 227 13.85 48.02 -27.71
N GLU A 228 14.72 48.96 -27.35
CA GLU A 228 14.89 49.49 -26.01
C GLU A 228 13.56 50.06 -25.49
N GLY A 229 13.12 49.52 -24.36
CA GLY A 229 11.89 49.90 -23.69
C GLY A 229 11.74 49.10 -22.40
N GLU A 230 11.84 49.79 -21.29
CA GLU A 230 11.59 49.34 -19.91
C GLU A 230 10.42 48.35 -19.86
N SER A 231 10.70 47.05 -19.73
CA SER A 231 9.67 46.00 -19.74
C SER A 231 9.95 44.94 -18.68
N SER A 232 8.98 44.79 -17.78
CA SER A 232 8.93 43.74 -16.77
C SER A 232 8.99 42.37 -17.45
N SER A 233 10.13 41.70 -17.33
CA SER A 233 10.37 40.32 -17.80
C SER A 233 9.23 39.38 -17.39
N THR A 234 8.30 39.13 -18.31
CA THR A 234 7.15 38.26 -18.09
C THR A 234 7.63 36.84 -18.34
N LYS A 235 7.97 36.13 -17.26
CA LYS A 235 8.32 34.69 -17.33
C LYS A 235 7.13 33.93 -17.92
N PRO A 236 7.31 33.03 -18.89
CA PRO A 236 6.22 32.19 -19.38
C PRO A 236 5.75 31.29 -18.22
N GLU A 237 4.50 31.48 -17.81
CA GLU A 237 3.83 30.64 -16.80
C GLU A 237 2.97 29.61 -17.53
N PHE A 238 3.26 28.32 -17.30
CA PHE A 238 2.46 27.23 -17.84
C PHE A 238 1.47 26.74 -16.78
N GLU A 239 0.19 26.63 -17.15
CA GLU A 239 -0.86 26.09 -16.29
C GLU A 239 -0.86 24.56 -16.36
N LEU A 240 -0.52 23.91 -15.25
CA LEU A 240 -0.49 22.46 -15.10
C LEU A 240 -1.67 21.98 -14.26
N LYS A 241 -2.10 20.74 -14.53
CA LYS A 241 -3.19 20.06 -13.81
C LYS A 241 -2.68 18.84 -13.10
N THR A 242 -3.28 18.56 -11.94
CA THR A 242 -3.07 17.33 -11.20
C THR A 242 -4.28 16.41 -11.32
N GLU A 243 -4.04 15.10 -11.36
CA GLU A 243 -5.07 14.09 -11.35
C GLU A 243 -4.69 12.96 -10.39
N PRO A 244 -5.53 12.64 -9.38
CA PRO A 244 -5.32 11.48 -8.53
C PRO A 244 -5.39 10.19 -9.36
N VAL A 245 -4.46 9.27 -9.11
CA VAL A 245 -4.29 8.07 -9.93
C VAL A 245 -5.03 6.88 -9.33
N TYR A 246 -5.83 6.17 -10.13
CA TYR A 246 -6.64 5.01 -9.71
C TYR A 246 -6.29 3.72 -10.46
N GLY A 247 -6.78 2.59 -9.95
CA GLY A 247 -6.87 1.33 -10.70
C GLY A 247 -5.54 0.80 -11.24
N ILE A 248 -5.47 0.59 -12.55
CA ILE A 248 -4.28 0.04 -13.24
C ILE A 248 -3.12 1.02 -13.19
N GLU A 249 -3.39 2.29 -13.46
CA GLU A 249 -2.37 3.35 -13.45
C GLU A 249 -1.74 3.50 -12.06
N LEU A 250 -2.54 3.34 -10.99
CA LEU A 250 -2.05 3.35 -9.61
C LEU A 250 -1.09 2.18 -9.35
N LYS A 251 -1.44 0.98 -9.84
CA LYS A 251 -0.56 -0.20 -9.72
C LYS A 251 0.75 0.02 -10.45
N ASP A 252 0.72 0.64 -11.62
CA ASP A 252 1.93 0.91 -12.40
C ASP A 252 2.79 2.01 -11.78
N ALA A 253 2.19 3.07 -11.24
CA ALA A 253 2.91 4.08 -10.45
C ALA A 253 3.55 3.47 -9.19
N LEU A 254 2.84 2.55 -8.51
CA LEU A 254 3.37 1.84 -7.34
C LEU A 254 4.55 0.92 -7.67
N LYS A 255 4.61 0.35 -8.89
CA LYS A 255 5.79 -0.42 -9.33
C LYS A 255 7.03 0.45 -9.58
N ARG A 256 6.85 1.75 -9.90
CA ARG A 256 7.94 2.71 -10.13
C ARG A 256 8.56 3.22 -8.83
N LEU A 257 7.89 3.03 -7.69
CA LEU A 257 8.33 3.50 -6.38
C LEU A 257 9.39 2.56 -5.77
N PRO A 258 10.47 3.09 -5.17
CA PRO A 258 11.43 2.28 -4.43
C PRO A 258 10.79 1.53 -3.25
N ALA A 259 11.33 0.36 -2.91
CA ALA A 259 10.80 -0.50 -1.85
C ALA A 259 10.68 0.20 -0.48
N HIS A 260 11.63 1.08 -0.13
CA HIS A 260 11.59 1.81 1.13
C HIS A 260 10.43 2.83 1.19
N VAL A 261 10.08 3.46 0.05
CA VAL A 261 8.95 4.39 -0.06
C VAL A 261 7.62 3.64 0.04
N LEU A 262 7.51 2.51 -0.65
CA LEU A 262 6.34 1.62 -0.55
C LEU A 262 6.11 1.15 0.89
N ARG A 263 7.19 0.73 1.58
CA ARG A 263 7.12 0.34 3.00
C ARG A 263 6.67 1.50 3.90
N LYS A 264 7.14 2.73 3.63
CA LYS A 264 6.73 3.93 4.37
C LYS A 264 5.25 4.26 4.13
N ARG A 265 4.76 4.14 2.89
CA ARG A 265 3.34 4.29 2.54
C ARG A 265 2.48 3.23 3.25
N GLU A 266 2.89 1.97 3.21
CA GLU A 266 2.17 0.88 3.90
C GLU A 266 2.15 1.07 5.42
N SER A 267 3.26 1.53 6.02
CA SER A 267 3.32 1.89 7.44
C SER A 267 2.32 3.00 7.76
N ARG A 268 2.34 4.11 7.00
CA ARG A 268 1.39 5.22 7.20
C ARG A 268 -0.07 4.79 7.04
N ALA A 269 -0.36 3.91 6.08
CA ALA A 269 -1.69 3.34 5.91
C ALA A 269 -2.10 2.51 7.14
N LYS A 270 -1.19 1.69 7.67
CA LYS A 270 -1.42 0.93 8.92
C LYS A 270 -1.59 1.84 10.12
N ASP A 271 -0.79 2.89 10.24
CA ASP A 271 -0.85 3.85 11.34
C ASP A 271 -2.14 4.67 11.31
N ARG A 272 -2.58 5.15 10.13
CA ARG A 272 -3.88 5.81 9.93
C ARG A 272 -5.05 4.86 10.18
N LYS A 273 -4.95 3.60 9.73
CA LYS A 273 -5.97 2.59 10.03
C LYS A 273 -6.05 2.35 11.53
N ARG A 274 -4.90 2.18 12.19
CA ARG A 274 -4.81 1.98 13.64
C ARG A 274 -5.34 3.18 14.40
N SER A 275 -5.06 4.41 13.97
CA SER A 275 -5.59 5.63 14.61
C SER A 275 -7.10 5.73 14.46
N ARG A 276 -7.65 5.41 13.28
CA ARG A 276 -9.09 5.33 13.05
C ARG A 276 -9.76 4.21 13.85
N ASP A 277 -9.09 3.07 13.99
CA ASP A 277 -9.56 1.88 14.70
C ASP A 277 -9.19 1.88 16.20
N LYS A 278 -8.92 3.05 16.78
CA LYS A 278 -8.69 3.17 18.22
C LYS A 278 -10.01 3.04 18.98
N PRO A 279 -10.07 2.20 20.03
CA PRO A 279 -11.28 2.03 20.80
C PRO A 279 -11.59 3.29 21.62
N ILE A 280 -12.87 3.58 21.75
CA ILE A 280 -13.39 4.75 22.48
C ILE A 280 -14.36 4.30 23.57
N MET A 281 -14.49 5.11 24.61
CA MET A 281 -15.52 4.98 25.64
C MET A 281 -16.58 6.07 25.45
N LEU A 282 -17.85 5.70 25.40
CA LEU A 282 -18.98 6.63 25.40
C LEU A 282 -19.99 6.21 26.46
N GLY A 283 -20.10 7.00 27.51
CA GLY A 283 -20.87 6.63 28.70
C GLY A 283 -20.25 5.39 29.34
N THR A 284 -21.07 4.35 29.52
CA THR A 284 -20.65 3.05 30.06
C THR A 284 -20.18 2.06 28.98
N GLN A 285 -20.33 2.38 27.70
CA GLN A 285 -20.12 1.45 26.59
C GLN A 285 -18.77 1.67 25.89
N ARG A 286 -18.10 0.55 25.60
CA ARG A 286 -16.85 0.52 24.82
C ARG A 286 -17.14 0.22 23.35
N TYR A 287 -16.55 1.02 22.47
CA TYR A 287 -16.64 0.83 21.02
C TYR A 287 -15.26 0.60 20.43
N ASN A 288 -15.18 -0.23 19.38
CA ASN A 288 -13.91 -0.54 18.71
C ASN A 288 -13.34 0.68 17.98
N ASN A 289 -14.22 1.56 17.47
CA ASN A 289 -13.84 2.82 16.84
C ASN A 289 -15.02 3.81 16.81
N ILE A 290 -14.74 5.07 16.46
CA ILE A 290 -15.75 6.13 16.32
C ILE A 290 -16.85 5.73 15.33
N HIS A 291 -16.51 4.98 14.28
CA HIS A 291 -17.48 4.55 13.27
C HIS A 291 -18.50 3.55 13.84
N THR A 292 -18.07 2.57 14.65
CA THR A 292 -18.95 1.62 15.33
C THR A 292 -19.89 2.32 16.31
N ALA A 293 -19.41 3.34 17.04
CA ALA A 293 -20.27 4.17 17.87
C ALA A 293 -21.30 4.95 17.05
N ASN A 294 -20.89 5.57 15.93
CA ASN A 294 -21.79 6.30 15.05
C ASN A 294 -22.88 5.40 14.45
N ASN A 295 -22.52 4.19 14.04
CA ASN A 295 -23.49 3.21 13.55
C ASN A 295 -24.47 2.82 14.66
N ARG A 296 -23.99 2.57 15.89
CA ARG A 296 -24.85 2.27 17.03
C ARG A 296 -25.84 3.41 17.33
N VAL A 297 -25.39 4.67 17.33
CA VAL A 297 -26.26 5.84 17.53
C VAL A 297 -27.30 5.96 16.43
N ARG A 298 -26.92 5.72 15.16
CA ARG A 298 -27.87 5.70 14.03
C ARG A 298 -28.86 4.54 14.10
N ASP A 299 -28.46 3.39 14.64
CA ASP A 299 -29.37 2.26 14.85
C ASP A 299 -30.39 2.57 15.95
N VAL A 300 -29.97 3.25 17.02
CA VAL A 300 -30.90 3.79 18.03
C VAL A 300 -31.88 4.76 17.37
N LEU A 301 -31.41 5.65 16.50
CA LEU A 301 -32.27 6.59 15.78
C LEU A 301 -33.31 5.90 14.88
N ARG A 302 -32.90 4.86 14.14
CA ARG A 302 -33.76 4.12 13.19
C ARG A 302 -34.73 3.14 13.85
N SER A 303 -34.40 2.64 15.04
CA SER A 303 -35.24 1.66 15.75
C SER A 303 -36.39 2.29 16.53
N ARG A 304 -36.39 3.62 16.70
CA ARG A 304 -37.39 4.36 17.47
C ARG A 304 -38.39 5.05 16.55
N LYS A 305 -39.63 5.17 17.00
CA LYS A 305 -40.67 5.90 16.28
C LYS A 305 -40.55 7.40 16.57
N ALA A 306 -41.00 8.24 15.63
CA ALA A 306 -41.13 9.66 15.86
C ALA A 306 -42.02 9.96 17.08
N GLY A 307 -41.60 10.91 17.92
CA GLY A 307 -42.22 11.25 19.19
C GLY A 307 -41.84 10.35 20.37
N GLN A 308 -41.03 9.30 20.17
CA GLN A 308 -40.67 8.38 21.24
C GLN A 308 -39.55 8.95 22.14
N GLU A 309 -39.83 9.05 23.43
CA GLU A 309 -38.84 9.41 24.45
C GLU A 309 -37.91 8.23 24.79
N LEU A 310 -36.62 8.52 24.94
CA LEU A 310 -35.64 7.55 25.45
C LEU A 310 -35.77 7.47 26.97
N LYS A 311 -35.85 6.23 27.48
CA LYS A 311 -35.89 5.97 28.92
C LYS A 311 -34.53 6.27 29.54
N GLN A 312 -34.52 7.14 30.55
CA GLN A 312 -33.32 7.44 31.35
C GLN A 312 -32.77 6.17 32.00
N GLY A 313 -31.45 6.07 32.13
CA GLY A 313 -30.76 4.89 32.68
C GLY A 313 -30.71 3.67 31.74
N THR A 314 -31.17 3.81 30.50
CA THR A 314 -30.88 2.78 29.47
C THR A 314 -29.52 3.02 28.84
N PRO A 315 -28.81 1.96 28.39
CA PRO A 315 -27.52 2.12 27.70
C PRO A 315 -27.61 3.03 26.46
N ASP A 316 -28.76 3.02 25.77
CA ASP A 316 -29.00 3.87 24.61
C ASP A 316 -29.09 5.35 25.02
N TYR A 317 -29.72 5.67 26.16
CA TYR A 317 -29.79 7.04 26.68
C TYR A 317 -28.41 7.56 27.07
N GLU A 318 -27.64 6.78 27.84
CA GLU A 318 -26.29 7.14 28.26
C GLU A 318 -25.35 7.35 27.07
N LEU A 319 -25.49 6.52 26.03
CA LEU A 319 -24.74 6.66 24.79
C LEU A 319 -25.04 8.00 24.12
N VAL A 320 -26.32 8.32 23.93
CA VAL A 320 -26.70 9.57 23.25
C VAL A 320 -26.27 10.76 24.09
N GLU A 321 -26.49 10.74 25.41
CA GLU A 321 -26.03 11.79 26.32
C GLU A 321 -24.51 12.00 26.24
N ALA A 322 -23.72 10.92 26.24
CA ALA A 322 -22.27 11.03 26.09
C ALA A 322 -21.86 11.65 24.74
N VAL A 323 -22.57 11.34 23.66
CA VAL A 323 -22.34 11.93 22.33
C VAL A 323 -22.74 13.41 22.30
N LEU A 324 -23.78 13.81 23.03
CA LEU A 324 -24.24 15.21 23.10
C LEU A 324 -23.20 16.15 23.73
N LYS A 325 -22.38 15.66 24.66
CA LYS A 325 -21.27 16.43 25.26
C LYS A 325 -20.26 16.92 24.23
N PHE A 326 -20.17 16.27 23.07
CA PHE A 326 -19.30 16.67 21.96
C PHE A 326 -19.97 17.65 20.98
N HIS A 327 -21.23 18.04 21.18
CA HIS A 327 -21.84 19.05 20.31
C HIS A 327 -21.15 20.43 20.51
N PRO A 328 -20.90 21.23 19.46
CA PRO A 328 -20.27 22.56 19.62
C PRO A 328 -20.99 23.48 20.60
N ASN A 329 -22.32 23.34 20.69
CA ASN A 329 -23.19 24.04 21.65
C ASN A 329 -23.67 23.12 22.78
N ALA A 330 -22.83 22.19 23.26
CA ALA A 330 -23.23 21.20 24.26
C ALA A 330 -23.75 21.85 25.54
N GLU A 331 -23.07 22.86 26.09
CA GLU A 331 -23.46 23.53 27.33
C GLU A 331 -24.89 24.08 27.26
N ARG A 332 -25.22 24.78 26.17
CA ARG A 332 -26.56 25.35 25.97
C ARG A 332 -27.65 24.29 25.78
N LYS A 333 -27.30 23.17 25.14
CA LYS A 333 -28.26 22.09 24.85
C LYS A 333 -28.48 21.17 26.04
N LEU A 334 -27.44 20.93 26.84
CA LEU A 334 -27.52 20.13 28.06
C LEU A 334 -28.08 20.92 29.26
N ALA A 335 -27.96 22.25 29.26
CA ALA A 335 -28.55 23.11 30.27
C ALA A 335 -30.09 22.95 30.30
N GLY A 336 -30.62 22.52 31.45
CA GLY A 336 -32.06 22.31 31.65
C GLY A 336 -32.63 21.08 30.93
N MET A 337 -31.79 20.14 30.49
CA MET A 337 -32.22 18.90 29.84
C MET A 337 -32.92 17.98 30.85
N LYS A 338 -34.20 17.67 30.59
CA LYS A 338 -34.99 16.67 31.33
C LYS A 338 -35.00 15.30 30.63
N GLY A 339 -34.83 15.28 29.32
CA GLY A 339 -34.87 14.03 28.56
C GLY A 339 -34.48 14.20 27.11
N ILE A 340 -34.49 13.08 26.39
CA ILE A 340 -34.15 13.01 24.97
C ILE A 340 -35.26 12.25 24.26
N LYS A 341 -35.80 12.80 23.18
CA LYS A 341 -36.76 12.11 22.30
C LYS A 341 -36.21 11.95 20.88
N VAL A 342 -36.77 11.01 20.13
CA VAL A 342 -36.54 10.90 18.68
C VAL A 342 -37.75 11.48 17.96
N ASP A 343 -37.53 12.38 17.01
CA ASP A 343 -38.61 12.98 16.20
C ASP A 343 -38.17 13.15 14.74
N VAL A 344 -39.10 13.48 13.85
CA VAL A 344 -38.78 13.75 12.45
C VAL A 344 -38.03 15.08 12.34
N SER A 345 -36.99 15.12 11.51
CA SER A 345 -36.22 16.33 11.24
C SER A 345 -37.11 17.40 10.58
N PRO A 346 -36.99 18.68 10.95
CA PRO A 346 -37.72 19.77 10.29
C PRO A 346 -37.30 19.99 8.82
N TYR A 347 -36.18 19.41 8.38
CA TYR A 347 -35.62 19.57 7.04
C TYR A 347 -35.75 18.33 6.14
N GLY A 348 -36.48 17.29 6.58
CA GLY A 348 -36.77 16.10 5.75
C GLY A 348 -37.19 14.86 6.55
N ASP A 349 -37.45 13.75 5.85
CA ASP A 349 -37.99 12.49 6.43
C ASP A 349 -36.98 11.68 7.26
N THR A 350 -35.91 12.30 7.74
CA THR A 350 -34.90 11.65 8.58
C THR A 350 -35.21 11.88 10.05
N HIS A 351 -35.07 10.85 10.87
CA HIS A 351 -35.21 11.00 12.33
C HIS A 351 -34.02 11.79 12.91
N CYS A 352 -34.26 12.61 13.93
CA CYS A 352 -33.26 13.35 14.70
C CYS A 352 -33.52 13.19 16.20
N PHE A 353 -32.50 13.37 17.03
CA PHE A 353 -32.68 13.46 18.47
C PHE A 353 -33.07 14.89 18.85
N PHE A 354 -33.98 15.03 19.79
CA PHE A 354 -34.40 16.31 20.36
C PHE A 354 -34.19 16.29 21.87
N VAL A 355 -33.64 17.37 22.41
CA VAL A 355 -33.54 17.57 23.85
C VAL A 355 -34.87 18.14 24.35
N LEU A 356 -35.45 17.50 25.37
CA LEU A 356 -36.59 18.03 26.11
C LEU A 356 -36.08 18.88 27.28
N LYS A 357 -36.53 20.13 27.34
CA LYS A 357 -36.23 21.07 28.43
C LYS A 357 -37.48 21.30 29.29
N GLU A 358 -37.30 21.68 30.56
CA GLU A 358 -38.44 21.85 31.49
C GLU A 358 -39.37 23.00 31.12
N ASP A 359 -38.84 24.09 30.56
CA ASP A 359 -39.59 25.33 30.26
C ASP A 359 -39.36 25.84 28.82
N ALA A 360 -38.94 24.98 27.90
CA ALA A 360 -38.65 25.38 26.52
C ALA A 360 -39.07 24.31 25.50
N GLU A 361 -39.27 24.75 24.25
CA GLU A 361 -39.57 23.84 23.14
C GLU A 361 -38.43 22.83 22.91
N PRO A 362 -38.74 21.62 22.43
CA PRO A 362 -37.73 20.62 22.13
C PRO A 362 -36.72 21.11 21.09
N GLU A 363 -35.44 21.11 21.42
CA GLU A 363 -34.37 21.52 20.50
C GLU A 363 -33.79 20.33 19.74
N ASP A 364 -33.68 20.43 18.42
CA ASP A 364 -33.08 19.39 17.57
C ASP A 364 -31.56 19.27 17.78
N ILE A 365 -31.03 18.08 17.57
CA ILE A 365 -29.60 17.79 17.70
C ILE A 365 -29.09 17.13 16.42
N SER A 366 -28.10 17.78 15.82
CA SER A 366 -27.33 17.18 14.73
C SER A 366 -26.23 16.27 15.28
N ILE A 367 -26.46 14.96 15.19
CA ILE A 367 -25.48 13.93 15.52
C ILE A 367 -24.22 14.03 14.65
N VAL A 368 -24.36 14.52 13.41
CA VAL A 368 -23.22 14.76 12.52
C VAL A 368 -22.23 15.73 13.17
N LYS A 369 -22.72 16.85 13.72
CA LYS A 369 -21.88 17.85 14.40
C LYS A 369 -21.18 17.26 15.63
N CYS A 370 -21.87 16.42 16.40
CA CYS A 370 -21.27 15.72 17.54
C CYS A 370 -20.11 14.83 17.11
N PHE A 371 -20.29 14.00 16.08
CA PHE A 371 -19.22 13.12 15.60
C PHE A 371 -18.08 13.85 14.92
N THR A 372 -18.34 14.96 14.21
CA THR A 372 -17.27 15.81 13.65
C THR A 372 -16.38 16.37 14.76
N ASN A 373 -16.97 16.89 15.84
CA ASN A 373 -16.17 17.41 16.96
C ASN A 373 -15.49 16.28 17.77
N MET A 374 -16.14 15.13 17.89
CA MET A 374 -15.55 13.94 18.50
C MET A 374 -14.39 13.37 17.69
N GLN A 375 -14.35 13.57 16.37
CA GLN A 375 -13.17 13.22 15.56
C GLN A 375 -11.96 14.12 15.87
N VAL A 376 -12.21 15.38 16.23
CA VAL A 376 -11.17 16.33 16.66
C VAL A 376 -10.66 15.98 18.06
N ASN A 377 -11.58 15.69 19.00
CA ASN A 377 -11.27 15.33 20.38
C ASN A 377 -11.90 13.97 20.76
N PRO A 378 -11.30 12.83 20.39
CA PRO A 378 -11.89 11.53 20.60
C PRO A 378 -11.70 11.04 22.04
N PRO A 379 -12.74 10.48 22.69
CA PRO A 379 -12.62 9.88 24.01
C PRO A 379 -11.99 8.49 23.92
N TYR A 380 -10.71 8.43 23.55
CA TYR A 380 -9.98 7.17 23.46
C TYR A 380 -9.86 6.52 24.83
N VAL A 381 -9.96 5.19 24.84
CA VAL A 381 -9.64 4.43 26.06
C VAL A 381 -8.14 4.59 26.31
N GLU A 382 -7.75 5.15 27.45
CA GLU A 382 -6.36 5.12 27.87
C GLU A 382 -5.90 3.65 27.91
N LYS A 383 -4.75 3.36 27.30
CA LYS A 383 -4.20 2.01 27.40
C LYS A 383 -3.80 1.82 28.85
N GLU A 384 -4.47 0.92 29.57
CA GLU A 384 -3.91 0.38 30.79
C GLU A 384 -2.50 -0.10 30.49
N ALA A 385 -1.52 0.50 31.17
CA ALA A 385 -0.14 0.05 31.12
C ALA A 385 -0.16 -1.43 31.52
N THR A 386 0.19 -2.31 30.59
CA THR A 386 0.41 -3.72 30.88
C THR A 386 1.43 -3.80 32.01
N SER A 387 0.97 -4.09 33.23
CA SER A 387 1.85 -4.38 34.36
C SER A 387 2.76 -5.55 33.97
N PRO A 388 4.08 -5.46 34.22
CA PRO A 388 4.96 -6.59 34.00
C PRO A 388 4.55 -7.71 34.97
N ASN A 389 4.03 -8.79 34.41
CA ASN A 389 3.56 -9.94 35.16
C ASN A 389 4.78 -10.76 35.59
N ASN A 390 5.20 -10.59 36.84
CA ASN A 390 5.60 -11.65 37.78
C ASN A 390 6.45 -12.81 37.20
N GLU A 391 7.76 -12.59 37.01
CA GLU A 391 8.76 -13.66 37.07
C GLU A 391 9.40 -13.68 38.46
N GLU A 392 8.67 -14.23 39.43
CA GLU A 392 9.29 -14.78 40.63
C GLU A 392 8.45 -15.97 41.11
N LYS A 393 8.79 -17.15 40.58
CA LYS A 393 8.62 -18.44 41.26
C LYS A 393 9.31 -19.57 40.50
N SER A 394 10.27 -20.17 41.21
CA SER A 394 10.66 -21.59 41.14
C SER A 394 11.63 -22.00 40.01
N ALA A 395 12.93 -21.95 40.30
CA ALA A 395 13.79 -23.12 40.51
C ALA A 395 15.22 -22.70 40.85
#